data_AF-A0A927L047-F1
#
_entry.id   AF-A0A927L047-F1
#
_cell.length_a   1.000
_cell.length_b   1.000
_cell.length_c   1.000
_cell.angle_alpha   90.00
_cell.angle_beta   90.00
_cell.angle_gamma   90.00
#
_symmetry.space_group_name_H-M   'P 1'
#
loop_
_entity.id
_entity.type
_entity.pdbx_description
1 polymer ?
#
loop_
_entity_poly.entity_id
_entity_poly.type
_entity_poly.pdbx_seq_one_letter_code
_entity_poly.pdbx_strand_id
1 'polypeptide(L)' 'MRQFLPGLVGGLFAGAIVWIAQNMGATFLVAAILAAIGGFLGTVAGQKLQL' A
#
# COMPACT_ATOMS: atom_id res chain seq x y z
N MET A 1 4.66 -19.61 1.99
CA MET A 1 3.62 -18.99 1.14
C MET A 1 2.67 -18.06 1.90
N ARG A 2 2.30 -18.34 3.16
CA ARG A 2 1.39 -17.48 3.95
C ARG A 2 1.88 -16.03 4.03
N GLN A 3 3.13 -15.77 4.39
CA GLN A 3 3.69 -14.41 4.47
C GLN A 3 3.75 -13.61 3.15
N PHE A 4 3.53 -14.25 1.99
CA PHE A 4 3.62 -13.61 0.68
C PHE A 4 2.34 -12.83 0.33
N LEU A 5 1.17 -13.33 0.76
CA LEU A 5 -0.13 -12.70 0.50
C LEU A 5 -0.24 -11.29 1.12
N PRO A 6 0.13 -11.07 2.40
CA PRO A 6 0.07 -9.74 3.01
C PRO A 6 1.07 -8.76 2.40
N GLY A 7 2.23 -9.25 1.96
CA GLY A 7 3.21 -8.43 1.22
C GLY A 7 2.68 -8.01 -0.15
N LEU A 8 2.04 -8.92 -0.88
CA LEU A 8 1.40 -8.63 -2.17
C LEU A 8 0.24 -7.64 -2.03
N VAL A 9 -0.64 -7.87 -1.05
CA VAL A 9 -1.79 -7.00 -0.78
C VAL A 9 -1.32 -5.61 -0.36
N GLY A 10 -0.35 -5.52 0.55
CA GLY A 10 0.28 -4.24 0.92
C GLY A 10 0.92 -3.53 -0.27
N GLY A 11 1.69 -4.24 -1.10
CA GLY A 11 2.31 -3.69 -2.30
C GLY A 11 1.29 -3.15 -3.31
N LEU A 12 0.18 -3.87 -3.52
CA LEU A 12 -0.93 -3.43 -4.39
C LEU A 12 -1.60 -2.15 -3.85
N PHE A 13 -1.89 -2.09 -2.55
CA PHE A 13 -2.49 -0.90 -1.94
C PHE A 13 -1.53 0.31 -1.97
N ALA A 14 -0.23 0.09 -1.72
CA ALA A 14 0.78 1.13 -1.85
C ALA A 14 0.82 1.70 -3.29
N GLY A 15 0.86 0.82 -4.29
CA GLY A 15 0.87 1.22 -5.70
C GLY A 15 -0.39 1.97 -6.13
N ALA A 16 -1.57 1.49 -5.71
CA ALA A 16 -2.85 2.14 -6.00
C ALA A 16 -2.92 3.56 -5.42
N ILE A 17 -2.45 3.73 -4.19
CA ILE A 17 -2.46 5.02 -3.51
C ILE A 17 -1.45 6.00 -4.13
N VAL A 18 -0.27 5.54 -4.54
CA VAL A 18 0.69 6.37 -5.30
C VAL A 18 0.08 6.82 -6.62
N TRP A 19 -0.55 5.91 -7.35
CA TRP A 19 -1.18 6.23 -8.63
C TRP A 19 -2.27 7.28 -8.47
N ILE A 20 -3.14 7.16 -7.46
CA ILE A 20 -4.17 8.18 -7.15
C ILE A 20 -3.50 9.51 -6.77
N ALA A 21 -2.49 9.49 -5.90
CA ALA A 21 -1.80 10.70 -5.45
C ALA A 21 -1.13 11.45 -6.62
N GLN A 22 -0.51 10.73 -7.56
CA GLN A 22 0.08 11.31 -8.76
C GLN A 22 -0.98 11.91 -9.71
N ASN A 23 -2.14 11.24 -9.88
CA ASN A 23 -3.25 11.79 -10.68
C ASN A 23 -3.84 13.07 -10.07
N MET A 24 -3.72 13.26 -8.75
CA MET A 24 -4.15 14.48 -8.06
C MET A 24 -3.09 15.59 -8.04
N GLY A 25 -1.95 15.40 -8.71
CA GLY A 25 -0.86 16.38 -8.74
C GLY A 25 -0.09 16.50 -7.42
N ALA A 26 -0.20 15.51 -6.52
CA ALA A 26 0.58 15.51 -5.29
C ALA A 26 2.08 15.41 -5.59
N THR A 27 2.90 16.11 -4.82
CA THR A 27 4.36 16.04 -4.97
C THR A 27 4.85 14.62 -4.67
N PHE A 28 5.96 14.23 -5.30
CA PHE A 28 6.54 12.88 -5.16
C PHE A 28 6.71 12.46 -3.68
N LEU A 29 7.07 13.42 -2.84
CA LEU A 29 7.27 13.22 -1.40
C LEU A 29 5.96 12.87 -0.68
N VAL A 30 4.85 13.53 -1.04
CA VAL A 30 3.52 13.24 -0.50
C VAL A 30 3.02 11.89 -1.01
N ALA A 31 3.21 11.61 -2.29
CA ALA A 31 2.84 10.30 -2.86
C ALA A 31 3.61 9.15 -2.19
N ALA A 32 4.90 9.33 -1.88
CA ALA A 32 5.71 8.33 -1.19
C ALA A 32 5.25 8.07 0.26
N ILE A 33 4.88 9.13 1.00
CA ILE A 33 4.32 9.00 2.36
C ILE A 33 2.98 8.25 2.32
N LEU A 34 2.11 8.60 1.39
CA LEU A 34 0.82 7.93 1.21
C LEU A 34 1.00 6.46 0.78
N ALA A 35 1.99 6.16 -0.06
CA ALA A 35 2.36 4.79 -0.42
C ALA A 35 2.74 3.96 0.80
N ALA A 36 3.59 4.52 1.67
CA ALA A 36 4.09 3.84 2.86
C ALA A 36 2.94 3.55 3.84
N ILE A 37 2.04 4.52 4.06
CA ILE A 37 0.85 4.35 4.89
C ILE A 37 -0.09 3.30 4.30
N GLY A 38 -0.36 3.41 2.99
CA GLY A 38 -1.21 2.48 2.25
C GLY A 38 -0.68 1.05 2.24
N GLY A 39 0.62 0.90 2.04
CA GLY A 39 1.30 -0.39 2.07
C GLY A 39 1.31 -1.01 3.44
N PHE A 40 1.61 -0.23 4.48
CA PHE A 40 1.57 -0.69 5.86
C PHE A 40 0.17 -1.16 6.26
N LEU A 41 -0.86 -0.35 6.01
CA LEU A 41 -2.26 -0.72 6.29
C LEU A 41 -2.70 -1.94 5.49
N GLY A 42 -2.36 -2.01 4.19
CA GLY A 42 -2.66 -3.16 3.34
C GLY A 42 -1.98 -4.44 3.80
N THR A 43 -0.73 -4.36 4.27
CA THR A 43 -0.02 -5.51 4.85
C THR A 43 -0.63 -5.94 6.18
N VAL A 44 -0.98 -5.01 7.07
CA VAL A 44 -1.64 -5.33 8.35
C VAL A 44 -3.04 -5.94 8.12
N ALA A 45 -3.83 -5.39 7.20
CA ALA A 45 -5.13 -5.95 6.83
C ALA A 45 -4.97 -7.34 6.18
N GLY A 46 -3.99 -7.50 5.29
CA GLY A 46 -3.66 -8.78 4.67
C GLY A 46 -3.21 -9.84 5.68
N GLN A 47 -2.48 -9.45 6.73
CA GLN A 47 -2.11 -10.34 7.83
C GLN A 47 -3.33 -10.80 8.63
N LYS A 48 -4.31 -9.92 8.86
CA LYS A 48 -5.57 -10.27 9.56
C LYS A 48 -6.47 -11.18 8.74
N LEU A 49 -6.46 -11.07 7.41
CA LEU A 49 -7.19 -11.96 6.50
C LEU A 49 -6.58 -13.38 6.41
N GLN A 50 -5.39 -13.59 6.97
CA GLN A 50 -4.72 -14.89 7.02
C GLN A 50 -4.84 -15.61 8.38
N LEU A 51 -5.50 -14.98 9.34
CA LEU A 51 -5.95 -15.60 10.59
C LEU A 51 -7.26 -16.36 10.34
#